data_AF-A0A2H0S5A3-F1
#
_entry.id   AF-A0A2H0S5A3-F1
#
_cell.length_a   1.000
_cell.length_b   1.000
_cell.length_c   1.000
_cell.angle_alpha   90.00
_cell.angle_beta   90.00
_cell.angle_gamma   90.00
#
_symmetry.space_group_name_H-M   'P 1'
#
loop_
_entity.id
_entity.type
_entity.pdbx_description
1 polymer ?
#
loop_
_entity_poly.entity_id
_entity_poly.type
_entity_poly.pdbx_seq_one_letter_code
_entity_poly.pdbx_strand_id
1 'polypeptide(L)'
;MESFDPQTPYGKSVIALIVLISGVLLYQSFLADTSKSEFKPKENQECEGEPLSVNYSYYGGMLQPHACAPQCDDGMQHYVLYTNGKATQCQKIPGCLDWGEDQGVTCLPSS
;
A
#
# COMPACT_ATOMS: atom_id res chain seq x y z
N MET A 1 -14.39 27.67 28.87
CA MET A 1 -14.12 26.29 28.45
C MET A 1 -15.42 25.55 28.61
N GLU A 2 -16.16 25.35 27.52
CA GLU A 2 -17.45 24.67 27.56
C GLU A 2 -17.21 23.18 27.83
N SER A 3 -17.74 22.68 28.94
CA SER A 3 -17.64 21.26 29.29
C SER A 3 -18.74 20.48 28.58
N PHE A 4 -18.35 19.43 27.87
CA PHE A 4 -19.31 18.46 27.32
C PHE A 4 -20.07 17.77 28.47
N ASP A 5 -21.39 17.92 28.51
CA ASP A 5 -22.27 17.22 29.45
C ASP A 5 -22.99 16.04 28.75
N PRO A 6 -22.59 14.79 29.03
CA PRO A 6 -23.17 13.59 28.42
C PRO A 6 -24.61 13.30 28.84
N GLN A 7 -25.11 13.95 29.90
CA GLN A 7 -26.47 13.70 30.43
C GLN A 7 -27.55 14.48 29.69
N THR A 8 -27.17 15.54 28.97
CA THR A 8 -28.08 16.33 28.14
C THR A 8 -28.55 15.54 26.91
N PRO A 9 -29.72 15.86 26.33
CA PRO A 9 -30.17 15.24 25.07
C PRO A 9 -29.15 15.39 23.94
N TYR A 10 -28.49 16.56 23.85
CA TYR A 10 -27.40 16.80 22.90
C TYR A 10 -26.18 15.92 23.19
N GLY A 11 -25.77 15.80 24.46
CA GLY A 11 -24.69 14.91 24.88
C GLY A 11 -24.94 13.44 24.53
N LYS A 12 -26.18 12.97 24.74
CA LYS A 12 -26.62 11.62 24.35
C LYS A 12 -26.60 11.42 22.85
N SER A 13 -27.06 12.40 22.06
CA SER A 13 -27.00 12.34 20.59
C SER A 13 -25.56 12.28 20.08
N VAL A 14 -24.64 13.06 20.65
CA VAL A 14 -23.21 13.03 20.30
C VAL A 14 -22.60 11.67 20.63
N ILE A 15 -22.89 11.10 21.81
CA ILE A 15 -22.43 9.76 22.19
C ILE A 15 -22.96 8.72 21.20
N ALA A 16 -24.26 8.76 20.89
CA ALA A 16 -24.85 7.82 19.94
C ALA A 16 -24.19 7.91 18.55
N LEU A 17 -23.88 9.12 18.09
CA LEU A 17 -23.18 9.34 16.82
C LEU A 17 -21.76 8.77 16.85
N ILE A 18 -21.00 9.02 17.91
CA ILE A 18 -19.62 8.48 18.07
C ILE A 18 -19.64 6.96 18.10
N VAL A 19 -20.59 6.35 18.83
CA VAL A 19 -20.75 4.89 18.89
C VAL A 19 -21.09 4.33 17.52
N LEU A 20 -21.97 4.99 16.76
CA LEU A 20 -22.35 4.58 15.42
C LEU A 20 -21.17 4.67 14.43
N ILE A 21 -20.44 5.79 14.42
CA ILE A 21 -19.24 5.97 13.58
C ILE A 21 -18.18 4.92 13.95
N SER A 22 -17.90 4.74 15.23
CA SER A 22 -16.95 3.74 15.72
C SER A 22 -17.36 2.32 15.29
N GLY A 23 -18.65 1.98 15.41
CA GLY A 23 -19.18 0.69 14.99
C GLY A 23 -19.03 0.44 13.48
N VAL A 24 -19.30 1.47 12.66
CA VAL A 24 -19.11 1.40 11.20
C VAL A 24 -17.63 1.25 10.86
N LEU A 25 -16.73 2.02 11.48
CA LEU A 25 -15.30 1.91 11.24
C LEU A 25 -14.74 0.55 11.67
N LEU A 26 -15.18 0.01 12.81
CA LEU A 26 -14.82 -1.34 13.24
C LEU A 26 -15.30 -2.38 12.23
N TYR A 27 -16.56 -2.30 11.79
CA TYR A 27 -17.09 -3.21 10.78
C TYR A 27 -16.32 -3.10 9.46
N GLN A 28 -16.02 -1.88 9.01
CA GLN A 28 -15.18 -1.64 7.84
C GLN A 28 -13.76 -2.18 8.04
N SER A 29 -13.18 -2.16 9.24
CA SER A 29 -11.85 -2.72 9.48
C SER A 29 -11.79 -4.25 9.33
N PHE A 30 -12.90 -4.95 9.58
CA PHE A 30 -13.01 -6.39 9.33
C PHE A 30 -13.30 -6.73 7.86
N LEU A 31 -13.83 -5.77 7.09
CA LEU A 31 -14.03 -5.90 5.65
C LEU A 31 -12.85 -5.37 4.84
N ALA A 32 -12.06 -4.48 5.42
CA ALA A 32 -10.87 -3.90 4.82
C ALA A 32 -9.79 -4.98 4.78
N ASP A 33 -9.47 -5.33 3.55
CA ASP A 33 -8.42 -6.23 3.13
C ASP A 33 -8.72 -7.74 3.23
N THR A 34 -9.71 -8.17 2.45
CA THR A 34 -9.75 -9.55 1.93
C THR A 34 -8.84 -9.74 0.71
N SER A 35 -7.94 -8.80 0.38
CA SER A 35 -6.99 -9.02 -0.71
C SER A 35 -5.99 -10.06 -0.22
N LYS A 36 -6.31 -11.33 -0.47
CA LYS A 36 -5.45 -12.50 -0.18
C LYS A 36 -4.16 -12.53 -1.01
N SER A 37 -3.79 -11.41 -1.63
CA SER A 37 -2.55 -11.29 -2.35
C SER A 37 -1.63 -10.39 -1.54
N GLU A 38 -1.20 -10.87 -0.38
CA GLU A 38 0.18 -10.63 0.02
C GLU A 38 1.02 -11.22 -1.12
N PHE A 39 1.26 -10.41 -2.14
CA PHE A 39 2.11 -10.77 -3.24
C PHE A 39 3.50 -10.82 -2.63
N LYS A 40 3.91 -12.00 -2.16
CA LYS A 40 5.27 -12.26 -1.72
C LYS A 40 5.93 -13.06 -2.82
N PRO A 41 6.62 -12.41 -3.77
CA PRO A 41 7.29 -13.13 -4.83
C PRO A 41 8.31 -14.07 -4.17
N LYS A 42 8.45 -15.27 -4.73
CA LYS A 42 9.53 -16.17 -4.29
C LYS A 42 10.86 -15.51 -4.65
N GLU A 43 11.89 -15.72 -3.83
CA GLU A 43 13.24 -15.26 -4.19
C GLU A 43 13.61 -15.75 -5.60
N ASN A 44 14.12 -14.84 -6.43
CA ASN A 44 14.48 -15.09 -7.83
C ASN A 44 13.32 -15.45 -8.77
N GLN A 45 12.08 -15.15 -8.41
CA GLN A 45 10.97 -15.15 -9.37
C GLN A 45 11.15 -14.00 -10.37
N GLU A 46 10.70 -14.18 -11.61
CA GLU A 46 10.59 -13.10 -12.60
C GLU A 46 9.62 -12.00 -12.12
N CYS A 47 9.96 -10.75 -12.40
CA CYS A 47 9.09 -9.62 -12.16
C CYS A 47 7.90 -9.66 -13.14
N GLU A 48 6.73 -9.28 -12.65
CA GLU A 48 5.51 -9.17 -13.44
C GLU A 48 5.34 -7.74 -13.96
N GLY A 49 5.02 -7.62 -15.26
CA GLY A 49 4.64 -6.34 -15.87
C GLY A 49 5.77 -5.63 -16.63
N GLU A 50 5.59 -4.34 -16.84
CA GLU A 50 6.50 -3.48 -17.62
C GLU A 50 7.57 -2.83 -16.73
N PRO A 51 8.83 -2.72 -17.20
CA PRO A 51 9.91 -2.12 -16.43
C PRO A 51 9.73 -0.60 -16.26
N LEU A 52 9.81 -0.13 -15.02
CA LEU A 52 10.03 1.27 -14.66
C LEU A 52 11.50 1.49 -14.36
N SER A 53 12.24 1.97 -15.36
CA SER A 53 13.67 2.26 -15.20
C SER A 53 13.89 3.51 -14.36
N VAL A 54 14.58 3.36 -13.23
CA VAL A 54 14.97 4.47 -12.35
C VAL A 54 16.45 4.80 -12.50
N ASN A 55 16.83 6.04 -12.17
CA ASN A 55 18.20 6.52 -12.32
C ASN A 55 19.09 6.30 -11.08
N TYR A 56 18.64 5.48 -10.12
CA TYR A 56 19.34 5.15 -8.88
C TYR A 56 19.45 3.63 -8.68
N SER A 57 20.40 3.24 -7.82
CA SER A 57 20.68 1.85 -7.47
C SER A 57 19.86 1.41 -6.27
N TYR A 58 19.46 0.13 -6.24
CA TYR A 58 18.83 -0.46 -5.06
C TYR A 58 19.88 -1.03 -4.09
N TYR A 59 19.87 -0.53 -2.85
CA TYR A 59 20.73 -1.00 -1.75
C TYR A 59 19.95 -1.58 -0.56
N GLY A 60 18.62 -1.68 -0.66
CA GLY A 60 17.73 -2.12 0.42
C GLY A 60 17.14 -0.96 1.25
N GLY A 61 15.87 -1.11 1.66
CA GLY A 61 15.18 -0.22 2.60
C GLY A 61 14.09 0.67 1.98
N MET A 62 13.24 1.26 2.85
CA MET A 62 12.01 2.01 2.54
C MET A 62 12.20 3.50 2.15
N LEU A 63 13.42 3.95 1.80
CA LEU A 63 13.72 5.39 1.69
C LEU A 63 13.88 5.91 0.26
N GLN A 64 13.57 5.12 -0.78
CA GLN A 64 13.66 5.63 -2.16
C GLN A 64 12.36 6.36 -2.58
N PRO A 65 12.41 7.13 -3.68
CA PRO A 65 11.23 7.71 -4.28
C PRO A 65 10.16 6.67 -4.59
N HIS A 66 8.89 7.10 -4.50
CA HIS A 66 7.72 6.27 -4.76
C HIS A 66 7.59 5.91 -6.26
N ALA A 67 8.40 4.95 -6.72
CA ALA A 67 8.63 4.67 -8.13
C ALA A 67 7.45 3.98 -8.81
N CYS A 68 6.65 3.23 -8.06
CA CYS A 68 5.47 2.51 -8.53
C CYS A 68 4.22 3.38 -8.73
N ALA A 69 4.28 4.69 -8.42
CA ALA A 69 3.18 5.63 -8.62
C ALA A 69 2.52 5.59 -10.03
N PRO A 70 3.27 5.46 -11.15
CA PRO A 70 2.67 5.43 -12.49
C PRO A 70 1.61 4.33 -12.68
N GLN A 71 1.73 3.20 -11.97
CA GLN A 71 0.75 2.11 -12.01
C GLN A 71 -0.66 2.55 -11.57
N CYS A 72 -0.76 3.55 -10.69
CA CYS A 72 -2.05 4.12 -10.28
C CYS A 72 -2.67 5.00 -11.37
N ASP A 73 -1.87 5.55 -12.27
CA ASP A 73 -2.33 6.45 -13.34
C ASP A 73 -2.70 5.67 -14.61
N ASP A 74 -1.90 4.67 -14.99
CA ASP A 74 -2.09 3.91 -16.23
C ASP A 74 -2.82 2.58 -16.06
N GLY A 75 -2.93 2.06 -14.82
CA GLY A 75 -3.55 0.78 -14.54
C GLY A 75 -2.80 -0.41 -15.11
N MET A 76 -1.50 -0.28 -15.40
CA MET A 76 -0.63 -1.33 -15.92
C MET A 76 0.30 -1.86 -14.83
N GLN A 77 0.52 -3.18 -14.81
CA GLN A 77 1.40 -3.76 -13.78
C GLN A 77 2.84 -3.38 -14.10
N HIS A 78 3.56 -2.90 -13.10
CA HIS A 78 4.95 -2.48 -13.23
C HIS A 78 5.87 -3.20 -12.24
N TYR A 79 7.17 -3.14 -12.53
CA TYR A 79 8.25 -3.42 -11.60
C TYR A 79 9.34 -2.36 -11.73
N VAL A 80 10.11 -2.11 -10.68
CA VAL A 80 11.17 -1.10 -10.69
C VAL A 80 12.47 -1.75 -11.16
N LEU A 81 13.13 -1.17 -12.17
CA LEU A 81 14.43 -1.60 -12.67
C LEU A 81 15.50 -0.57 -12.29
N TYR A 82 16.48 -1.00 -11.49
CA TYR A 82 17.52 -0.13 -10.95
C TYR A 82 18.80 -0.17 -11.79
N THR A 83 19.62 0.87 -11.69
CA THR A 83 20.87 1.00 -12.47
C THR A 83 21.92 -0.07 -12.16
N ASN A 84 21.83 -0.73 -11.01
CA ASN A 84 22.70 -1.85 -10.63
C ASN A 84 22.18 -3.21 -11.11
N GLY A 85 21.18 -3.24 -12.01
CA GLY A 85 20.63 -4.44 -12.61
C GLY A 85 19.69 -5.25 -11.69
N LYS A 86 19.41 -4.76 -10.49
CA LYS A 86 18.39 -5.33 -9.62
C LYS A 86 17.01 -4.85 -10.03
N ALA A 87 15.98 -5.58 -9.60
CA ALA A 87 14.60 -5.16 -9.72
C ALA A 87 13.78 -5.52 -8.47
N THR A 88 12.73 -4.75 -8.21
CA THR A 88 11.75 -4.99 -7.14
C THR A 88 10.34 -4.90 -7.72
N GLN A 89 9.41 -5.70 -7.18
CA GLN A 89 8.05 -5.76 -7.70
C GLN A 89 7.18 -4.68 -7.08
N CYS A 90 6.45 -3.92 -7.91
CA CYS A 90 5.38 -3.05 -7.40
C CYS A 90 4.25 -3.90 -6.81
N GLN A 91 3.48 -3.33 -5.90
CA GLN A 91 2.25 -3.97 -5.40
C GLN A 91 1.38 -4.44 -6.59
N LYS A 92 0.61 -5.52 -6.44
CA LYS A 92 -0.37 -5.88 -7.46
C LYS A 92 -1.44 -4.80 -7.59
N ILE A 93 -1.83 -4.51 -8.84
CA ILE A 93 -3.02 -3.69 -9.15
C ILE A 93 -4.23 -4.24 -8.37
N PRO A 94 -5.06 -3.36 -7.77
CA PRO A 94 -5.12 -1.90 -7.95
C PRO A 94 -4.18 -1.08 -7.05
N GLY A 95 -3.30 -1.72 -6.29
CA GLY A 95 -2.28 -1.00 -5.53
C GLY A 95 -1.23 -0.35 -6.42
N CYS A 96 -0.45 0.58 -5.87
CA CYS A 96 0.72 1.16 -6.55
C CYS A 96 1.90 1.41 -5.59
N LEU A 97 1.90 0.76 -4.42
CA LEU A 97 2.99 0.82 -3.45
C LEU A 97 4.28 0.18 -3.98
N ASP A 98 5.44 0.67 -3.55
CA ASP A 98 6.75 0.06 -3.80
C ASP A 98 6.97 -1.17 -2.91
N TRP A 99 5.96 -2.05 -2.84
CA TRP A 99 5.89 -3.16 -1.90
C TRP A 99 7.18 -4.01 -1.91
N GLY A 100 7.72 -4.34 -3.08
CA GLY A 100 8.95 -5.12 -3.18
C GLY A 100 10.15 -4.40 -2.59
N GLU A 101 10.26 -3.08 -2.81
CA GLU A 101 11.31 -2.26 -2.22
C GLU A 101 11.17 -2.21 -0.68
N ASP A 102 9.95 -1.92 -0.21
CA ASP A 102 9.64 -1.77 1.21
C ASP A 102 9.89 -3.05 2.00
N GLN A 103 9.61 -4.20 1.37
CA GLN A 103 9.82 -5.53 1.96
C GLN A 103 11.24 -6.07 1.76
N GLY A 104 12.11 -5.35 1.05
CA GLY A 104 13.46 -5.82 0.81
C GLY A 104 13.56 -6.92 -0.26
N VAL A 105 12.51 -7.16 -1.04
CA VAL A 105 12.36 -8.33 -1.92
C VAL A 105 12.66 -7.97 -3.37
N THR A 106 13.64 -8.66 -3.94
CA THR A 106 14.04 -8.50 -5.36
C THR A 106 13.49 -9.62 -6.24
N CYS A 107 13.22 -9.29 -7.50
CA CYS A 107 12.84 -10.22 -8.56
C CYS A 107 13.83 -10.14 -9.73
N LEU A 108 13.77 -11.13 -10.64
CA LEU A 108 14.54 -11.11 -11.88
C LEU A 108 13.80 -10.26 -12.92
N PRO A 109 14.43 -9.27 -13.56
CA PRO A 109 13.77 -8.49 -14.61
C PRO A 109 13.23 -9.45 -15.70
N SER A 110 11.97 -9.28 -16.08
CA SER A 110 11.42 -9.99 -17.24
C SER A 110 12.17 -9.54 -18.49
N SER A 111 12.67 -10.51 -19.25
CA SER A 111 13.47 -10.29 -20.46
C SER A 111 12.62 -9.87 -21.66
#